data_AF-A0AAU1Q3R9-F1
#
_entry.id   AF-A0AAU1Q3R9-F1
#
_cell.length_a   1.000
_cell.length_b   1.000
_cell.length_c   1.000
_cell.angle_alpha   90.00
_cell.angle_beta   90.00
_cell.angle_gamma   90.00
#
_symmetry.space_group_name_H-M   'P 1'
#
loop_
_entity.id
_entity.type
_entity.pdbx_description
1 polymer ?
#
loop_
_entity_poly.entity_id
_entity_poly.type
_entity_poly.pdbx_seq_one_letter_code
_entity_poly.pdbx_strand_id
1 'polypeptide(L)'
;MTARYQAHLRRRWRIGLLALAMVLPVAWTGSAGAQATPGNGDHVVYQESVPTSATPVLTKDFRAAPPVTSQQHHAMQDALIKRRVKLAAQVPQTDGERGVPPATAPTSQVENVSPRAKGPTSPNGLVVARNNRNPLASTDECGVAASLAEPSAANDGPNVYYTGNFDHQEFSTDRGATFSCADPYPAGPAEAPFTCCDTQVIYDHARDVTFHSMLYLDDRFAPTNGIVRVFVRRNIPSPDNCYYDIDFDPSATDVLPDYPHLGLSKKFLYVSANRVSGPNFDWLGSEMRRLNLDQLAACKVASGRTINITNAGDQRILVPGSGAQNVMYFSWVNTPTQWRVFSWPDNSTAVGSTLHDVGAMTFGDADCRGGVNNTDWADEVAANIVGFNVQTAITRNSVNVWAPTDSDAGYPQAHIVGAQFHLGNRPNDLRLVQEPVIAFADQCAGLPAVGVNDSGDQGLAIALGGRAGGGGPAVTTAVGIKDKYNKGPGGFVFRKVAEATYNPDDARFGDYFTVSRNSPCGRFFDATGYGLLGGTDTANVNARYVEFGRGEVCR
;
A
#
# COMPACT_ATOMS: atom_id res chain seq x y z
N MET A 1 -37.09 3.50 -12.28
CA MET A 1 -36.06 4.42 -12.78
C MET A 1 -36.75 5.52 -13.58
N THR A 2 -36.78 6.73 -13.03
CA THR A 2 -37.53 7.87 -13.57
C THR A 2 -36.71 8.67 -14.58
N ALA A 3 -37.43 9.35 -15.48
CA ALA A 3 -36.99 10.03 -16.70
C ALA A 3 -36.01 11.21 -16.54
N ARG A 4 -35.27 11.30 -15.43
CA ARG A 4 -34.25 12.34 -15.20
C ARG A 4 -32.81 11.91 -15.53
N TYR A 5 -32.57 10.63 -15.83
CA TYR A 5 -31.23 10.14 -16.17
C TYR A 5 -30.92 10.09 -17.68
N GLN A 6 -31.91 10.29 -18.55
CA GLN A 6 -31.73 10.22 -20.02
C GLN A 6 -31.34 11.54 -20.70
N ALA A 7 -31.23 12.65 -19.97
CA ALA A 7 -30.99 13.97 -20.57
C ALA A 7 -29.50 14.38 -20.66
N HIS A 8 -28.57 13.67 -20.02
CA HIS A 8 -27.15 14.09 -19.99
C HIS A 8 -26.19 13.33 -20.92
N LEU A 9 -26.65 12.27 -21.60
CA LEU A 9 -25.80 11.41 -22.45
C LEU A 9 -26.02 11.56 -23.97
N ARG A 10 -26.90 12.48 -24.42
CA ARG A 10 -27.28 12.58 -25.85
C ARG A 10 -26.65 13.71 -26.66
N ARG A 11 -25.61 14.40 -26.19
CA ARG A 11 -25.06 15.57 -26.93
C ARG A 11 -23.60 15.52 -27.38
N ARG A 12 -22.94 14.36 -27.41
CA ARG A 12 -21.60 14.26 -28.02
C ARG A 12 -21.42 12.95 -28.78
N TRP A 13 -21.58 13.07 -30.10
CA TRP A 13 -21.03 12.23 -31.19
C TRP A 13 -21.76 10.95 -31.64
N ARG A 14 -22.64 11.11 -32.64
CA ARG A 14 -22.74 10.28 -33.88
C ARG A 14 -23.20 11.22 -34.99
N ILE A 15 -22.52 11.33 -36.14
CA ILE A 15 -22.59 10.52 -37.39
C ILE A 15 -21.23 10.75 -38.09
N GLY A 16 -20.51 9.83 -38.74
CA GLY A 16 -20.77 8.52 -39.35
C GLY A 16 -20.00 8.50 -40.70
N LEU A 17 -18.95 7.66 -40.85
CA LEU A 17 -18.92 6.38 -41.63
C LEU A 17 -19.25 6.56 -43.14
N LEU A 18 -18.43 6.17 -44.12
CA LEU A 18 -18.05 4.80 -44.52
C LEU A 18 -17.14 4.84 -45.79
N ALA A 19 -16.26 3.85 -45.99
CA ALA A 19 -16.30 2.96 -47.17
C ALA A 19 -15.20 1.87 -47.18
N LEU A 20 -15.64 0.68 -47.59
CA LEU A 20 -15.00 -0.64 -47.76
C LEU A 20 -14.02 -0.72 -48.95
N ALA A 21 -13.04 -1.65 -48.92
CA ALA A 21 -13.03 -2.91 -49.72
C ALA A 21 -11.63 -3.51 -50.06
N MET A 22 -11.61 -4.85 -50.14
CA MET A 22 -10.74 -5.79 -50.89
C MET A 22 -9.38 -6.28 -50.30
N VAL A 23 -8.88 -7.54 -50.45
CA VAL A 23 -9.37 -8.93 -50.71
C VAL A 23 -8.13 -9.87 -50.93
N LEU A 24 -8.13 -11.08 -50.34
CA LEU A 24 -7.45 -12.37 -50.73
C LEU A 24 -5.91 -12.63 -50.46
N PRO A 25 -5.34 -13.88 -50.61
CA PRO A 25 -5.42 -15.03 -49.65
C PRO A 25 -4.16 -16.02 -49.63
N VAL A 26 -4.26 -17.17 -48.90
CA VAL A 26 -3.58 -18.52 -49.10
C VAL A 26 -2.03 -18.62 -48.88
N ALA A 27 -1.37 -19.65 -48.30
CA ALA A 27 -1.67 -20.87 -47.51
C ALA A 27 -0.37 -21.63 -47.08
N TRP A 28 -0.51 -22.59 -46.13
CA TRP A 28 0.23 -23.89 -45.93
C TRP A 28 1.72 -23.87 -45.47
N THR A 29 2.31 -24.75 -44.63
CA THR A 29 1.97 -26.02 -43.93
C THR A 29 3.02 -26.44 -42.87
N GLY A 30 2.61 -27.24 -41.85
CA GLY A 30 3.41 -28.28 -41.14
C GLY A 30 4.17 -27.85 -39.86
N SER A 31 4.27 -28.60 -38.75
CA SER A 31 3.84 -29.95 -38.34
C SER A 31 3.91 -30.10 -36.81
N ALA A 32 2.96 -30.85 -36.23
CA ALA A 32 2.99 -31.73 -35.05
C ALA A 32 3.71 -31.39 -33.71
N GLY A 33 2.93 -31.48 -32.63
CA GLY A 33 3.30 -32.20 -31.40
C GLY A 33 3.20 -31.44 -30.07
N ALA A 34 2.09 -31.62 -29.33
CA ALA A 34 2.04 -32.06 -27.93
C ALA A 34 0.73 -31.62 -27.23
N GLN A 35 0.10 -32.59 -26.56
CA GLN A 35 -1.04 -32.45 -25.67
C GLN A 35 -0.68 -31.61 -24.43
N ALA A 36 -1.46 -30.57 -24.20
CA ALA A 36 -2.25 -30.35 -22.99
C ALA A 36 -3.14 -29.14 -23.30
N THR A 37 -4.45 -29.25 -23.06
CA THR A 37 -5.34 -28.08 -23.05
C THR A 37 -5.77 -27.79 -21.61
N PRO A 38 -4.98 -27.05 -20.81
CA PRO A 38 -5.48 -26.25 -19.71
C PRO A 38 -5.92 -24.88 -20.23
N GLY A 39 -6.93 -24.30 -19.58
CA GLY A 39 -7.74 -23.18 -20.08
C GLY A 39 -6.98 -21.91 -20.49
N ASN A 40 -7.63 -21.15 -21.37
CA ASN A 40 -7.33 -19.78 -21.79
C ASN A 40 -7.41 -18.80 -20.59
N GLY A 41 -6.58 -18.99 -19.58
CA GLY A 41 -6.33 -17.97 -18.56
C GLY A 41 -5.28 -17.01 -19.09
N ASP A 42 -5.58 -15.72 -19.08
CA ASP A 42 -4.64 -14.67 -19.45
C ASP A 42 -3.29 -14.89 -18.75
N HIS A 43 -2.26 -15.16 -19.56
CA HIS A 43 -0.93 -15.49 -19.05
C HIS A 43 -0.26 -14.21 -18.56
N VAL A 44 -0.08 -14.09 -17.25
CA VAL A 44 0.78 -13.06 -16.65
C VAL A 44 2.21 -13.26 -17.16
N VAL A 45 2.69 -12.33 -17.96
CA VAL A 45 4.05 -12.36 -18.51
C VAL A 45 4.97 -11.67 -17.52
N TYR A 46 5.72 -12.50 -16.79
CA TYR A 46 6.85 -12.03 -16.03
C TYR A 46 8.06 -11.90 -16.95
N GLN A 47 8.68 -10.73 -16.99
CA GLN A 47 9.96 -10.54 -17.68
C GLN A 47 11.12 -10.89 -16.75
N GLU A 48 12.07 -11.69 -17.24
CA GLU A 48 13.23 -12.12 -16.46
C GLU A 48 14.03 -10.96 -15.88
N SER A 49 14.65 -11.23 -14.72
CA SER A 49 15.34 -10.20 -13.97
C SER A 49 16.54 -9.64 -14.73
N VAL A 50 16.61 -8.33 -14.91
CA VAL A 50 17.75 -7.68 -15.57
C VAL A 50 18.68 -7.09 -14.50
N PRO A 51 20.01 -7.31 -14.57
CA PRO A 51 20.95 -6.63 -13.69
C PRO A 51 20.87 -5.10 -13.85
N THR A 52 20.86 -4.38 -12.74
CA THR A 52 20.84 -2.90 -12.72
C THR A 52 21.83 -2.36 -11.70
N SER A 53 22.16 -1.07 -11.83
CA SER A 53 22.95 -0.32 -10.85
C SER A 53 22.29 1.03 -10.58
N ALA A 54 22.19 1.43 -9.31
CA ALA A 54 21.76 2.76 -8.89
C ALA A 54 22.95 3.52 -8.30
N THR A 55 23.21 4.74 -8.77
CA THR A 55 24.33 5.54 -8.30
C THR A 55 23.87 6.49 -7.19
N PRO A 56 24.58 6.55 -6.06
CA PRO A 56 24.23 7.48 -4.99
C PRO A 56 24.57 8.91 -5.39
N VAL A 57 23.75 9.85 -4.95
CA VAL A 57 24.10 11.28 -4.90
C VAL A 57 24.28 11.68 -3.44
N LEU A 58 25.38 12.35 -3.13
CA LEU A 58 25.72 12.80 -1.77
C LEU A 58 25.01 14.11 -1.44
N THR A 59 24.66 14.30 -0.17
CA THR A 59 23.80 15.42 0.26
C THR A 59 24.36 16.82 0.13
N LYS A 60 25.68 16.97 0.00
CA LYS A 60 26.33 18.29 -0.15
C LYS A 60 25.99 19.02 -1.45
N ASP A 61 25.43 18.34 -2.45
CA ASP A 61 25.22 18.88 -3.79
C ASP A 61 23.75 19.29 -4.05
N PHE A 62 22.93 19.41 -3.01
CA PHE A 62 21.50 19.61 -3.14
C PHE A 62 21.08 21.08 -3.20
N ARG A 63 20.02 21.34 -3.95
CA ARG A 63 19.21 22.56 -3.87
C ARG A 63 17.76 22.13 -3.73
N ALA A 64 17.02 22.80 -2.85
CA ALA A 64 15.60 22.52 -2.69
C ALA A 64 14.85 22.74 -4.02
N ALA A 65 13.82 21.93 -4.28
CA ALA A 65 12.89 22.22 -5.36
C ALA A 65 12.27 23.61 -5.14
N PRO A 66 11.90 24.36 -6.20
CA PRO A 66 11.05 25.52 -6.02
C PRO A 66 9.79 25.09 -5.26
N PRO A 67 9.44 25.77 -4.16
CA PRO A 67 8.33 25.34 -3.32
C PRO A 67 7.06 25.21 -4.16
N VAL A 68 6.30 24.17 -3.87
CA VAL A 68 5.01 23.91 -4.48
C VAL A 68 3.96 24.47 -3.52
N THR A 69 2.99 25.23 -4.03
CA THR A 69 1.92 25.72 -3.16
C THR A 69 0.97 24.57 -2.81
N SER A 70 0.26 24.67 -1.69
CA SER A 70 -0.73 23.66 -1.29
C SER A 70 -1.78 23.43 -2.40
N GLN A 71 -2.18 24.50 -3.10
CA GLN A 71 -3.07 24.40 -4.27
C GLN A 71 -2.47 23.59 -5.42
N GLN A 72 -1.17 23.73 -5.69
CA GLN A 72 -0.50 22.96 -6.74
C GLN A 72 -0.38 21.49 -6.35
N HIS A 73 -0.05 21.19 -5.10
CA HIS A 73 -0.04 19.82 -4.58
C HIS A 73 -1.43 19.18 -4.66
N HIS A 74 -2.49 19.87 -4.24
CA HIS A 74 -3.86 19.39 -4.43
C HIS A 74 -4.18 19.12 -5.90
N ALA A 75 -3.74 19.98 -6.83
CA ALA A 75 -3.94 19.73 -8.25
C ALA A 75 -3.16 18.50 -8.76
N MET A 76 -1.93 18.27 -8.26
CA MET A 76 -1.15 17.05 -8.54
C MET A 76 -1.88 15.81 -8.07
N GLN A 77 -2.37 15.84 -6.83
CA GLN A 77 -3.12 14.73 -6.24
C GLN A 77 -4.43 14.47 -6.96
N ASP A 78 -5.23 15.51 -7.24
CA ASP A 78 -6.46 15.41 -8.03
C ASP A 78 -6.19 14.81 -9.41
N ALA A 79 -5.05 15.15 -10.02
CA ALA A 79 -4.63 14.54 -11.27
C ALA A 79 -4.37 13.05 -11.05
N LEU A 80 -3.54 12.64 -10.08
CA LEU A 80 -3.28 11.23 -9.74
C LEU A 80 -4.55 10.44 -9.41
N ILE A 81 -5.49 11.03 -8.67
CA ILE A 81 -6.79 10.40 -8.36
C ILE A 81 -7.59 10.17 -9.63
N LYS A 82 -7.81 11.21 -10.44
CA LYS A 82 -8.55 11.10 -11.70
C LYS A 82 -7.94 10.05 -12.63
N ARG A 83 -6.61 9.88 -12.55
CA ARG A 83 -5.85 8.87 -13.30
C ARG A 83 -6.14 7.47 -12.76
N ARG A 84 -6.05 7.28 -11.45
CA ARG A 84 -6.39 6.03 -10.77
C ARG A 84 -7.81 5.57 -11.07
N VAL A 85 -8.76 6.51 -11.04
CA VAL A 85 -10.16 6.23 -11.36
C VAL A 85 -10.34 5.82 -12.82
N LYS A 86 -9.70 6.53 -13.76
CA LYS A 86 -9.72 6.17 -15.18
C LYS A 86 -9.17 4.77 -15.41
N LEU A 87 -8.08 4.42 -14.72
CA LEU A 87 -7.46 3.09 -14.76
C LEU A 87 -8.40 2.01 -14.19
N ALA A 88 -9.00 2.26 -13.03
CA ALA A 88 -9.94 1.33 -12.42
C ALA A 88 -11.19 1.11 -13.29
N ALA A 89 -11.65 2.12 -14.01
CA ALA A 89 -12.78 2.00 -14.95
C ALA A 89 -12.47 1.20 -16.23
N GLN A 90 -11.19 1.02 -16.57
CA GLN A 90 -10.77 0.15 -17.69
C GLN A 90 -10.86 -1.33 -17.31
N VAL A 91 -10.93 -1.62 -16.01
CA VAL A 91 -11.08 -2.98 -15.49
C VAL A 91 -12.45 -3.51 -15.82
N PRO A 92 -12.57 -4.65 -16.52
CA PRO A 92 -13.80 -5.41 -16.52
C PRO A 92 -14.13 -5.77 -15.08
N GLN A 93 -15.01 -4.98 -14.46
CA GLN A 93 -15.75 -5.35 -13.26
C GLN A 93 -16.74 -6.42 -13.71
N THR A 94 -16.26 -7.60 -14.08
CA THR A 94 -17.16 -8.73 -14.25
C THR A 94 -17.74 -8.96 -12.88
N ASP A 95 -19.07 -8.91 -12.77
CA ASP A 95 -19.79 -9.50 -11.66
C ASP A 95 -19.34 -10.96 -11.59
N GLY A 96 -18.29 -11.24 -10.80
CA GLY A 96 -18.01 -12.60 -10.41
C GLY A 96 -19.31 -13.11 -9.83
N GLU A 97 -19.81 -14.26 -10.31
CA GLU A 97 -20.97 -14.88 -9.68
C GLU A 97 -20.72 -14.85 -8.17
N ARG A 98 -21.64 -14.22 -7.43
CA ARG A 98 -21.55 -14.04 -5.98
C ARG A 98 -21.04 -15.33 -5.39
N GLY A 99 -19.76 -15.31 -5.02
CA GLY A 99 -19.05 -16.49 -4.61
C GLY A 99 -19.68 -17.09 -3.36
N VAL A 100 -19.53 -18.40 -3.18
CA VAL A 100 -19.85 -19.00 -1.87
C VAL A 100 -19.03 -18.24 -0.81
N PRO A 101 -19.68 -17.67 0.23
CA PRO A 101 -19.01 -16.78 1.16
C PRO A 101 -17.76 -17.44 1.76
N PRO A 102 -16.72 -16.65 2.11
CA PRO A 102 -15.63 -17.14 2.94
C PRO A 102 -16.18 -17.84 4.18
N ALA A 103 -15.51 -18.88 4.66
CA ALA A 103 -15.95 -19.67 5.80
C ALA A 103 -16.43 -18.78 6.97
N THR A 104 -17.48 -19.21 7.68
CA THR A 104 -18.04 -18.48 8.83
C THR A 104 -16.97 -18.26 9.89
N ALA A 105 -16.38 -17.06 9.89
CA ALA A 105 -15.48 -16.60 10.93
C ALA A 105 -16.30 -15.86 12.00
N PRO A 106 -15.94 -15.98 13.29
CA PRO A 106 -16.55 -15.14 14.31
C PRO A 106 -16.22 -13.66 14.01
N THR A 107 -17.20 -12.79 14.23
CA THR A 107 -17.06 -11.34 14.09
C THR A 107 -15.88 -10.83 14.93
N SER A 108 -15.07 -9.95 14.34
CA SER A 108 -13.98 -9.29 15.04
C SER A 108 -14.50 -8.28 16.06
N GLN A 109 -13.72 -8.04 17.10
CA GLN A 109 -14.08 -7.12 18.17
C GLN A 109 -13.24 -5.86 18.06
N VAL A 110 -13.87 -4.71 18.33
CA VAL A 110 -13.18 -3.43 18.45
C VAL A 110 -13.40 -2.88 19.85
N GLU A 111 -12.32 -2.41 20.48
CA GLU A 111 -12.42 -1.65 21.72
C GLU A 111 -11.86 -0.25 21.53
N ASN A 112 -12.45 0.70 22.24
CA ASN A 112 -11.94 2.06 22.31
C ASN A 112 -10.77 2.10 23.31
N VAL A 113 -9.61 2.59 22.86
CA VAL A 113 -8.51 2.88 23.78
C VAL A 113 -8.86 4.19 24.49
N SER A 114 -9.08 4.17 25.81
CA SER A 114 -9.03 5.42 26.56
C SER A 114 -7.59 5.94 26.51
N PRO A 115 -7.33 7.23 26.21
CA PRO A 115 -5.99 7.82 26.18
C PRO A 115 -5.17 7.64 27.48
N ARG A 116 -5.81 7.16 28.56
CA ARG A 116 -5.20 6.91 29.87
C ARG A 116 -5.44 5.50 30.42
N ALA A 117 -5.99 4.56 29.64
CA ALA A 117 -6.19 3.20 30.13
C ALA A 117 -4.84 2.47 30.27
N LYS A 118 -4.25 2.56 31.48
CA LYS A 118 -3.39 1.50 32.02
C LYS A 118 -4.29 0.29 32.31
N GLY A 119 -4.80 -0.34 31.25
CA GLY A 119 -5.55 -1.58 31.39
C GLY A 119 -4.65 -2.64 32.03
N PRO A 120 -5.22 -3.59 32.80
CA PRO A 120 -4.43 -4.70 33.32
C PRO A 120 -3.75 -5.41 32.15
N THR A 121 -2.42 -5.45 32.20
CA THR A 121 -1.58 -6.23 31.29
C THR A 121 -1.85 -7.71 31.58
N SER A 122 -2.98 -8.24 31.11
CA SER A 122 -3.03 -9.67 30.84
C SER A 122 -1.82 -9.95 29.94
N PRO A 123 -0.91 -10.86 30.28
CA PRO A 123 0.30 -11.13 29.49
C PRO A 123 0.00 -11.46 28.03
N ASN A 124 -1.25 -11.81 27.74
CA ASN A 124 -1.76 -12.22 26.43
C ASN A 124 -2.69 -11.16 25.79
N GLY A 125 -2.89 -9.99 26.40
CA GLY A 125 -3.74 -8.92 25.89
C GLY A 125 -3.01 -8.00 24.90
N LEU A 126 -3.74 -7.40 23.96
CA LEU A 126 -3.21 -6.39 23.04
C LEU A 126 -2.96 -5.11 23.84
N VAL A 127 -1.73 -4.60 23.79
CA VAL A 127 -1.31 -3.40 24.50
C VAL A 127 -1.00 -2.32 23.48
N VAL A 128 -1.65 -1.17 23.62
CA VAL A 128 -1.23 0.08 22.96
C VAL A 128 -0.33 0.81 23.96
N ALA A 129 0.98 0.71 23.75
CA ALA A 129 1.99 1.29 24.62
C ALA A 129 2.00 2.83 24.51
N ARG A 130 1.90 3.33 23.28
CA ARG A 130 1.89 4.76 22.96
C ARG A 130 0.89 5.01 21.85
N ASN A 131 0.22 6.14 21.92
CA ASN A 131 -0.73 6.61 20.91
C ASN A 131 -0.63 8.13 20.84
N ASN A 132 0.48 8.61 20.28
CA ASN A 132 0.81 10.02 20.30
C ASN A 132 0.18 10.71 19.10
N ARG A 133 -0.42 11.88 19.35
CA ARG A 133 -0.91 12.74 18.28
C ARG A 133 0.29 13.42 17.64
N ASN A 134 0.30 13.42 16.31
CA ASN A 134 1.19 14.26 15.53
C ASN A 134 0.42 15.53 15.11
N PRO A 135 0.69 16.70 15.71
CA PRO A 135 -0.01 17.92 15.36
C PRO A 135 0.49 18.57 14.05
N LEU A 136 1.74 18.32 13.65
CA LEU A 136 2.33 19.00 12.49
C LEU A 136 1.78 18.44 11.17
N ALA A 137 1.38 17.15 11.15
CA ALA A 137 0.69 16.52 10.01
C ALA A 137 -0.65 17.17 9.60
N SER A 138 -1.15 18.15 10.37
CA SER A 138 -2.36 18.93 10.06
C SER A 138 -2.05 20.37 9.63
N THR A 139 -0.77 20.67 9.37
CA THR A 139 -0.28 22.03 9.09
C THR A 139 0.77 22.00 7.98
N ASP A 140 0.87 23.08 7.21
CA ASP A 140 1.89 23.21 6.16
C ASP A 140 3.29 23.61 6.72
N GLU A 141 3.55 23.37 8.02
CA GLU A 141 4.79 23.81 8.68
C GLU A 141 6.02 22.99 8.22
N CYS A 142 5.83 21.70 7.95
CA CYS A 142 6.91 20.76 7.64
C CYS A 142 6.87 20.22 6.20
N GLY A 143 6.31 21.02 5.28
CA GLY A 143 5.86 20.60 3.96
C GLY A 143 4.35 20.72 3.85
N VAL A 144 3.78 20.45 2.68
CA VAL A 144 2.34 20.58 2.44
C VAL A 144 1.60 19.41 3.06
N ALA A 145 0.65 19.70 3.95
CA ALA A 145 -0.21 18.70 4.55
C ALA A 145 -1.46 18.45 3.68
N ALA A 146 -2.07 17.28 3.83
CA ALA A 146 -3.25 16.86 3.09
C ALA A 146 -4.28 16.19 4.01
N SER A 147 -5.58 16.33 3.69
CA SER A 147 -6.67 15.59 4.33
C SER A 147 -6.53 14.07 4.11
N LEU A 148 -6.03 13.65 2.95
CA LEU A 148 -5.49 12.32 2.71
C LEU A 148 -4.07 12.26 3.26
N ALA A 149 -3.92 12.08 4.57
CA ALA A 149 -2.67 12.34 5.28
C ALA A 149 -1.49 11.44 4.88
N GLU A 150 -1.73 10.25 4.30
CA GLU A 150 -0.71 9.25 3.92
C GLU A 150 0.44 9.07 4.93
N PRO A 151 0.13 8.83 6.22
CA PRO A 151 1.16 8.88 7.24
C PRO A 151 2.04 7.63 7.18
N SER A 152 3.37 7.80 7.14
CA SER A 152 4.33 6.69 7.16
C SER A 152 5.43 6.95 8.19
N ALA A 153 5.81 5.94 8.96
CA ALA A 153 6.88 6.10 9.95
C ALA A 153 7.64 4.81 10.23
N ALA A 154 8.90 5.00 10.64
CA ALA A 154 9.70 3.98 11.29
C ALA A 154 10.55 4.63 12.38
N ASN A 155 11.05 3.81 13.30
CA ASN A 155 11.80 4.31 14.44
C ASN A 155 13.19 3.67 14.57
N ASP A 156 14.13 4.47 15.09
CA ASP A 156 15.41 4.03 15.63
C ASP A 156 15.45 4.42 17.11
N GLY A 157 15.04 3.47 17.95
CA GLY A 157 14.99 3.65 19.39
C GLY A 157 14.00 4.75 19.81
N PRO A 158 14.46 5.81 20.50
CA PRO A 158 13.61 6.93 20.84
C PRO A 158 13.27 7.83 19.64
N ASN A 159 13.99 7.70 18.53
CA ASN A 159 13.83 8.58 17.39
C ASN A 159 12.83 8.01 16.39
N VAL A 160 11.93 8.86 15.88
CA VAL A 160 10.94 8.49 14.87
C VAL A 160 11.16 9.39 13.67
N TYR A 161 11.22 8.82 12.48
CA TYR A 161 11.09 9.58 11.24
C TYR A 161 9.70 9.35 10.69
N TYR A 162 9.01 10.45 10.35
CA TYR A 162 7.62 10.44 9.97
C TYR A 162 7.45 11.27 8.71
N THR A 163 6.72 10.73 7.74
CA THR A 163 6.32 11.44 6.53
C THR A 163 4.80 11.43 6.43
N GLY A 164 4.28 12.44 5.75
CA GLY A 164 2.88 12.48 5.34
C GLY A 164 2.77 12.43 3.82
N ASN A 165 1.59 12.76 3.34
CA ASN A 165 1.40 13.07 1.94
C ASN A 165 2.26 14.27 1.55
N PHE A 166 2.40 14.43 0.25
CA PHE A 166 3.19 15.44 -0.39
C PHE A 166 4.64 15.50 0.08
N ASP A 167 5.20 16.69 0.27
CA ASP A 167 6.56 16.90 0.74
C ASP A 167 6.68 17.01 2.26
N HIS A 168 5.63 16.60 3.00
CA HIS A 168 5.58 16.65 4.47
C HIS A 168 6.54 15.65 5.12
N GLN A 169 7.45 16.15 5.95
CA GLN A 169 8.43 15.33 6.66
C GLN A 169 8.86 15.92 8.00
N GLU A 170 9.02 15.03 8.98
CA GLU A 170 9.33 15.42 10.33
C GLU A 170 10.03 14.30 11.09
N PHE A 171 10.51 14.63 12.27
CA PHE A 171 11.08 13.67 13.17
C PHE A 171 10.64 13.94 14.61
N SER A 172 10.75 12.91 15.43
CA SER A 172 10.68 12.98 16.87
C SER A 172 11.97 12.39 17.45
N THR A 173 12.42 12.92 18.59
CA THR A 173 13.52 12.34 19.38
C THR A 173 13.04 11.85 20.75
N ASP A 174 11.72 11.75 20.95
CA ASP A 174 11.08 11.42 22.23
C ASP A 174 9.94 10.39 22.08
N ARG A 175 10.13 9.43 21.16
CA ARG A 175 9.19 8.33 20.85
C ARG A 175 7.85 8.83 20.28
N GLY A 176 7.91 9.86 19.45
CA GLY A 176 6.75 10.47 18.80
C GLY A 176 5.90 11.33 19.73
N ALA A 177 6.39 11.73 20.91
CA ALA A 177 5.59 12.54 21.83
C ALA A 177 5.53 14.01 21.38
N THR A 178 6.63 14.50 20.81
CA THR A 178 6.73 15.78 20.11
C THR A 178 7.43 15.59 18.76
N PHE A 179 7.12 16.46 17.80
CA PHE A 179 7.68 16.41 16.46
C PHE A 179 8.33 17.75 16.08
N SER A 180 9.26 17.71 15.14
CA SER A 180 9.94 18.86 14.55
C SER A 180 10.18 18.59 13.07
N CYS A 181 10.13 19.64 12.24
CA CYS A 181 10.29 19.49 10.81
C CYS A 181 11.69 18.99 10.43
N ALA A 182 11.75 18.09 9.46
CA ALA A 182 13.00 17.72 8.81
C ALA A 182 13.36 18.72 7.70
N ASP A 183 14.59 18.65 7.19
CA ASP A 183 15.01 19.49 6.06
C ASP A 183 14.14 19.21 4.83
N PRO A 184 13.67 20.24 4.10
CA PRO A 184 12.85 20.05 2.90
C PRO A 184 13.49 19.13 1.87
N TYR A 185 12.64 18.46 1.08
CA TYR A 185 13.13 17.57 0.03
C TYR A 185 13.95 18.35 -1.01
N PRO A 186 15.08 17.80 -1.46
CA PRO A 186 15.86 18.41 -2.54
C PRO A 186 15.09 18.35 -3.86
N ALA A 187 15.47 19.18 -4.83
CA ALA A 187 14.94 19.11 -6.17
C ALA A 187 15.16 17.73 -6.78
N GLY A 188 14.15 17.23 -7.49
CA GLY A 188 14.28 16.03 -8.29
C GLY A 188 15.22 16.23 -9.47
N PRO A 189 15.55 15.15 -10.20
CA PRO A 189 16.33 15.26 -11.42
C PRO A 189 15.55 16.03 -12.51
N ALA A 190 16.21 16.40 -13.61
CA ALA A 190 15.64 17.34 -14.59
C ALA A 190 14.35 16.82 -15.26
N GLU A 191 14.25 15.52 -15.41
CA GLU A 191 13.12 14.77 -15.96
C GLU A 191 11.96 14.58 -14.97
N ALA A 192 12.13 14.94 -13.70
CA ALA A 192 11.11 14.89 -12.66
C ALA A 192 11.46 15.85 -11.50
N PRO A 193 11.41 17.18 -11.67
CA PRO A 193 12.01 18.10 -10.72
C PRO A 193 11.13 18.38 -9.48
N PHE A 194 9.85 17.99 -9.50
CA PHE A 194 8.88 18.36 -8.46
C PHE A 194 8.55 17.20 -7.54
N THR A 195 8.55 17.42 -6.23
CA THR A 195 8.01 16.48 -5.27
C THR A 195 6.51 16.29 -5.51
N CYS A 196 6.05 15.05 -5.51
CA CYS A 196 4.64 14.75 -5.42
C CYS A 196 4.26 14.41 -4.01
N CYS A 197 4.33 13.13 -3.64
CA CYS A 197 3.45 12.42 -2.71
C CYS A 197 3.94 10.96 -2.57
N ASP A 198 3.11 10.04 -2.05
CA ASP A 198 3.38 8.59 -2.03
C ASP A 198 4.67 8.25 -1.28
N THR A 199 4.78 8.75 -0.05
CA THR A 199 5.97 8.54 0.77
C THR A 199 5.86 7.27 1.60
N GLN A 200 6.98 6.55 1.74
CA GLN A 200 7.06 5.42 2.67
C GLN A 200 8.38 5.44 3.42
N VAL A 201 8.34 5.14 4.72
CA VAL A 201 9.49 5.04 5.61
C VAL A 201 9.65 3.60 6.09
N ILE A 202 10.89 3.08 6.08
CA ILE A 202 11.24 1.78 6.64
C ILE A 202 12.61 1.82 7.31
N TYR A 203 12.80 1.08 8.39
CA TYR A 203 14.06 1.03 9.13
C TYR A 203 14.72 -0.36 9.03
N ASP A 204 15.98 -0.40 8.57
CA ASP A 204 16.82 -1.59 8.57
C ASP A 204 17.65 -1.67 9.85
N HIS A 205 17.11 -2.39 10.83
CA HIS A 205 17.77 -2.61 12.12
C HIS A 205 19.14 -3.30 12.04
N ALA A 206 19.42 -4.04 10.96
CA ALA A 206 20.71 -4.73 10.83
C ALA A 206 21.85 -3.77 10.49
N ARG A 207 21.52 -2.66 9.81
CA ARG A 207 22.49 -1.64 9.36
C ARG A 207 22.35 -0.32 10.09
N ASP A 208 21.31 -0.18 10.90
CA ASP A 208 20.95 1.04 11.60
C ASP A 208 20.76 2.20 10.62
N VAL A 209 19.83 1.99 9.67
CA VAL A 209 19.54 2.93 8.59
C VAL A 209 18.04 3.00 8.35
N THR A 210 17.52 4.22 8.34
CA THR A 210 16.18 4.53 7.84
C THR A 210 16.26 4.81 6.35
N PHE A 211 15.45 4.09 5.57
CA PHE A 211 15.17 4.39 4.18
C PHE A 211 13.81 5.07 4.07
N HIS A 212 13.70 6.09 3.23
CA HIS A 212 12.41 6.64 2.87
C HIS A 212 12.31 6.94 1.38
N SER A 213 11.11 6.84 0.81
CA SER A 213 10.85 7.13 -0.59
C SER A 213 9.99 8.37 -0.78
N MET A 214 10.18 9.02 -1.93
CA MET A 214 9.37 10.13 -2.42
C MET A 214 9.16 9.97 -3.92
N LEU A 215 7.92 10.14 -4.40
CA LEU A 215 7.62 10.27 -5.82
C LEU A 215 7.92 11.70 -6.30
N TYR A 216 8.65 11.81 -7.40
CA TYR A 216 8.90 13.05 -8.12
C TYR A 216 8.25 13.02 -9.50
N LEU A 217 7.80 14.18 -9.97
CA LEU A 217 7.05 14.37 -11.22
C LEU A 217 7.67 15.45 -12.11
N ASP A 218 7.49 15.29 -13.42
CA ASP A 218 7.94 16.23 -14.46
C ASP A 218 7.10 17.51 -14.51
N ASP A 219 5.78 17.39 -14.32
CA ASP A 219 4.84 18.51 -14.31
C ASP A 219 3.86 18.42 -13.13
N ARG A 220 3.48 19.58 -12.59
CA ARG A 220 2.61 19.69 -11.40
C ARG A 220 1.11 19.53 -11.71
N PHE A 221 0.70 19.51 -12.98
CA PHE A 221 -0.71 19.56 -13.35
C PHE A 221 -1.09 18.51 -14.38
N ALA A 222 -0.15 18.20 -15.27
CA ALA A 222 -0.27 17.17 -16.28
C ALA A 222 0.97 16.26 -16.29
N PRO A 223 1.36 15.64 -15.15
CA PRO A 223 2.55 14.80 -15.11
C PRO A 223 2.50 13.69 -16.17
N THR A 224 3.56 13.59 -16.95
CA THR A 224 3.74 12.54 -17.96
C THR A 224 4.80 11.54 -17.54
N ASN A 225 5.76 11.97 -16.73
CA ASN A 225 6.90 11.18 -16.30
C ASN A 225 7.12 11.32 -14.78
N GLY A 226 7.79 10.34 -14.17
CA GLY A 226 8.16 10.45 -12.77
C GLY A 226 9.29 9.54 -12.35
N ILE A 227 9.86 9.84 -11.19
CA ILE A 227 10.98 9.11 -10.59
C ILE A 227 10.69 8.88 -9.12
N VAL A 228 10.99 7.68 -8.63
CA VAL A 228 10.98 7.43 -7.19
C VAL A 228 12.38 7.65 -6.66
N ARG A 229 12.53 8.56 -5.71
CA ARG A 229 13.81 8.76 -5.02
C ARG A 229 13.79 8.01 -3.70
N VAL A 230 14.84 7.23 -3.44
CA VAL A 230 15.06 6.59 -2.14
C VAL A 230 16.19 7.29 -1.41
N PHE A 231 15.89 7.79 -0.22
CA PHE A 231 16.83 8.44 0.68
C PHE A 231 17.39 7.45 1.69
N VAL A 232 18.61 7.72 2.13
CA VAL A 232 19.34 6.94 3.14
C VAL A 232 19.67 7.84 4.32
N ARG A 233 19.13 7.53 5.49
CA ARG A 233 19.36 8.27 6.74
C ARG A 233 19.92 7.37 7.82
N ARG A 234 21.09 7.71 8.35
CA ARG A 234 21.80 6.93 9.39
C ARG A 234 21.48 7.37 10.80
N ASN A 235 21.12 8.64 10.99
CA ASN A 235 20.84 9.17 12.32
C ASN A 235 19.64 10.10 12.22
N ILE A 236 18.63 9.89 13.06
CA ILE A 236 17.57 10.85 13.29
C ILE A 236 18.02 11.71 14.49
N PRO A 237 18.02 13.06 14.41
CA PRO A 237 17.36 13.91 13.41
C PRO A 237 18.28 14.46 12.31
N SER A 238 19.42 13.82 12.05
CA SER A 238 20.36 14.34 11.04
C SER A 238 19.73 14.31 9.63
N PRO A 239 20.20 15.19 8.72
CA PRO A 239 19.82 15.13 7.32
C PRO A 239 20.15 13.78 6.71
N ASP A 240 19.56 13.49 5.54
CA ASP A 240 19.89 12.30 4.78
C ASP A 240 21.41 12.27 4.43
N ASN A 241 21.95 11.08 4.22
CA ASN A 241 23.36 10.85 3.89
C ASN A 241 23.58 10.80 2.36
N CYS A 242 22.63 10.24 1.64
CA CYS A 242 22.58 10.18 0.19
C CYS A 242 21.16 9.83 -0.28
N TYR A 243 20.95 9.88 -1.59
CA TYR A 243 19.76 9.31 -2.23
C TYR A 243 20.09 8.56 -3.52
N TYR A 244 19.10 7.83 -4.03
CA TYR A 244 19.12 7.12 -5.30
C TYR A 244 17.86 7.44 -6.10
N ASP A 245 18.05 7.91 -7.32
CA ASP A 245 16.95 8.11 -8.27
C ASP A 245 16.64 6.81 -8.99
N ILE A 246 15.36 6.41 -8.93
CA ILE A 246 14.86 5.18 -9.51
C ILE A 246 13.84 5.55 -10.59
N ASP A 247 14.36 5.65 -11.81
CA ASP A 247 13.56 5.72 -13.04
C ASP A 247 13.10 4.31 -13.41
N PHE A 248 11.80 4.05 -13.33
CA PHE A 248 11.16 2.75 -13.58
C PHE A 248 11.06 2.37 -15.06
N ASP A 249 11.38 3.25 -16.01
CA ASP A 249 11.60 2.89 -17.41
C ASP A 249 12.54 3.87 -18.11
N PRO A 250 13.87 3.73 -17.94
CA PRO A 250 14.82 4.66 -18.53
C PRO A 250 14.90 4.58 -20.06
N SER A 251 14.20 3.63 -20.68
CA SER A 251 14.14 3.47 -22.13
C SER A 251 12.93 4.13 -22.76
N ALA A 252 11.94 4.51 -21.96
CA ALA A 252 10.72 5.16 -22.40
C ALA A 252 10.66 6.59 -21.84
N THR A 253 10.08 7.48 -22.64
CA THR A 253 9.55 8.73 -22.12
C THR A 253 8.10 8.49 -21.70
N ASP A 254 7.58 9.38 -20.85
CA ASP A 254 6.18 9.35 -20.45
C ASP A 254 5.78 8.08 -19.68
N VAL A 255 6.62 7.66 -18.73
CA VAL A 255 6.28 6.61 -17.78
C VAL A 255 6.21 7.20 -16.39
N LEU A 256 5.04 7.10 -15.79
CA LEU A 256 4.79 7.58 -14.45
C LEU A 256 4.81 6.38 -13.48
N PRO A 257 5.75 6.34 -12.53
CA PRO A 257 5.62 5.47 -11.38
C PRO A 257 4.47 5.96 -10.49
N ASP A 258 3.61 5.04 -10.08
CA ASP A 258 2.46 5.32 -9.21
C ASP A 258 2.43 4.32 -8.06
N TYR A 259 2.11 4.82 -6.87
CA TYR A 259 1.96 4.05 -5.65
C TYR A 259 3.20 3.20 -5.27
N PRO A 260 4.38 3.82 -5.15
CA PRO A 260 5.61 3.12 -4.81
C PRO A 260 5.64 2.52 -3.41
N HIS A 261 6.27 1.35 -3.25
CA HIS A 261 6.47 0.73 -1.94
C HIS A 261 7.90 0.29 -1.69
N LEU A 262 8.27 0.29 -0.40
CA LEU A 262 9.52 -0.21 0.14
C LEU A 262 9.33 -1.50 0.92
N GLY A 263 10.30 -2.40 0.83
CA GLY A 263 10.40 -3.57 1.71
C GLY A 263 11.83 -4.05 1.88
N LEU A 264 12.08 -4.81 2.94
CA LEU A 264 13.42 -5.28 3.29
C LEU A 264 13.48 -6.80 3.29
N SER A 265 14.56 -7.35 2.73
CA SER A 265 15.11 -8.64 3.14
C SER A 265 16.42 -8.42 3.91
N LYS A 266 17.15 -9.48 4.26
CA LYS A 266 18.47 -9.35 4.88
C LYS A 266 19.49 -8.67 3.96
N LYS A 267 19.34 -8.83 2.64
CA LYS A 267 20.33 -8.42 1.64
C LYS A 267 19.88 -7.28 0.75
N PHE A 268 18.58 -7.08 0.57
CA PHE A 268 18.07 -6.14 -0.42
C PHE A 268 16.96 -5.24 0.12
N LEU A 269 17.00 -3.99 -0.33
CA LEU A 269 15.87 -3.08 -0.33
C LEU A 269 15.09 -3.37 -1.60
N TYR A 270 13.81 -3.66 -1.45
CA TYR A 270 12.87 -3.80 -2.55
C TYR A 270 12.14 -2.47 -2.70
N VAL A 271 12.07 -1.97 -3.93
CA VAL A 271 11.33 -0.78 -4.33
C VAL A 271 10.43 -1.18 -5.47
N SER A 272 9.13 -1.02 -5.32
CA SER A 272 8.17 -1.29 -6.39
C SER A 272 7.37 -0.05 -6.74
N ALA A 273 6.77 -0.06 -7.92
CA ALA A 273 5.77 0.91 -8.35
C ALA A 273 4.92 0.29 -9.47
N ASN A 274 3.68 0.77 -9.64
CA ASN A 274 3.02 0.63 -10.93
C ASN A 274 3.74 1.48 -11.96
N ARG A 275 3.66 1.08 -13.22
CA ARG A 275 4.05 1.90 -14.36
C ARG A 275 2.80 2.22 -15.16
N VAL A 276 2.54 3.50 -15.36
CA VAL A 276 1.40 3.96 -16.16
C VAL A 276 1.89 4.92 -17.24
N SER A 277 1.26 4.91 -18.41
CA SER A 277 1.64 5.80 -19.51
C SER A 277 1.27 7.25 -19.19
N GLY A 278 2.15 8.19 -19.49
CA GLY A 278 1.82 9.60 -19.62
C GLY A 278 1.34 9.90 -21.05
N PRO A 279 0.33 10.75 -21.27
CA PRO A 279 -0.69 11.27 -20.36
C PRO A 279 -1.97 10.40 -20.38
N ASN A 280 -1.91 9.19 -20.93
CA ASN A 280 -3.11 8.38 -21.13
C ASN A 280 -3.47 7.54 -19.90
N PHE A 281 -2.51 7.31 -19.01
CA PHE A 281 -2.65 6.50 -17.80
C PHE A 281 -3.17 5.13 -18.15
N ASP A 282 -2.59 4.53 -19.17
CA ASP A 282 -2.82 3.12 -19.43
C ASP A 282 -1.81 2.35 -18.57
N TRP A 283 -2.27 1.30 -17.90
CA TRP A 283 -1.38 0.49 -17.10
C TRP A 283 -0.39 -0.22 -18.02
N LEU A 284 0.90 0.06 -17.83
CA LEU A 284 2.00 -0.51 -18.62
C LEU A 284 2.57 -1.78 -17.99
N GLY A 285 2.27 -2.01 -16.71
CA GLY A 285 2.85 -3.07 -15.92
C GLY A 285 3.17 -2.61 -14.51
N SER A 286 3.77 -3.51 -13.75
CA SER A 286 4.28 -3.19 -12.42
C SER A 286 5.68 -3.73 -12.27
N GLU A 287 6.55 -2.90 -11.73
CA GLU A 287 7.96 -3.18 -11.65
C GLU A 287 8.40 -3.22 -10.19
N MET A 288 9.28 -4.17 -9.88
CA MET A 288 9.95 -4.25 -8.59
C MET A 288 11.45 -4.33 -8.83
N ARG A 289 12.17 -3.44 -8.16
CA ARG A 289 13.63 -3.44 -8.10
C ARG A 289 14.06 -3.94 -6.74
N ARG A 290 15.14 -4.71 -6.70
CA ARG A 290 15.85 -5.01 -5.47
C ARG A 290 17.28 -4.51 -5.57
N LEU A 291 17.72 -3.75 -4.57
CA LEU A 291 19.01 -3.06 -4.52
C LEU A 291 19.78 -3.54 -3.28
N ASN A 292 21.08 -3.79 -3.41
CA ASN A 292 21.90 -4.32 -2.33
C ASN A 292 21.94 -3.35 -1.13
N LEU A 293 21.50 -3.81 0.04
CA LEU A 293 21.37 -2.96 1.24
C LEU A 293 22.71 -2.46 1.78
N ASP A 294 23.77 -3.29 1.76
CA ASP A 294 25.09 -2.88 2.25
C ASP A 294 25.64 -1.72 1.43
N GLN A 295 25.45 -1.77 0.11
CA GLN A 295 25.86 -0.72 -0.82
C GLN A 295 25.00 0.54 -0.64
N LEU A 296 23.68 0.38 -0.56
CA LEU A 296 22.76 1.50 -0.32
C LEU A 296 23.10 2.24 0.98
N ALA A 297 23.15 1.51 2.09
CA ALA A 297 23.49 2.04 3.41
C ALA A 297 24.85 2.74 3.41
N ALA A 298 25.84 2.19 2.72
CA ALA A 298 27.18 2.77 2.61
C ALA A 298 27.27 3.96 1.63
N CYS A 299 26.16 4.41 1.03
CA CYS A 299 26.15 5.44 -0.01
C CYS A 299 27.11 5.13 -1.17
N LYS A 300 27.04 3.89 -1.68
CA LYS A 300 27.82 3.40 -2.82
C LYS A 300 26.90 3.02 -3.97
N VAL A 301 27.46 2.91 -5.18
CA VAL A 301 26.71 2.35 -6.32
C VAL A 301 26.13 1.00 -5.92
N ALA A 302 24.80 0.92 -5.91
CA ALA A 302 24.05 -0.24 -5.47
C ALA A 302 23.73 -1.10 -6.67
N SER A 303 24.32 -2.29 -6.70
CA SER A 303 23.94 -3.36 -7.61
C SER A 303 22.56 -3.90 -7.27
N GLY A 304 21.83 -4.30 -8.29
CA GLY A 304 20.48 -4.77 -8.12
C GLY A 304 19.96 -5.56 -9.30
N ARG A 305 18.67 -5.86 -9.21
CA ARG A 305 17.89 -6.46 -10.29
C ARG A 305 16.51 -5.85 -10.31
N THR A 306 15.95 -5.77 -11.51
CA THR A 306 14.57 -5.36 -11.75
C THR A 306 13.79 -6.54 -12.30
N ILE A 307 12.50 -6.59 -11.97
CA ILE A 307 11.51 -7.44 -12.62
C ILE A 307 10.37 -6.56 -13.09
N ASN A 308 9.82 -6.87 -14.27
CA ASN A 308 8.59 -6.26 -14.73
C ASN A 308 7.53 -7.35 -14.88
N ILE A 309 6.32 -7.04 -14.41
CA ILE A 309 5.16 -7.91 -14.54
C ILE A 309 4.14 -7.17 -15.37
N THR A 310 3.85 -7.75 -16.53
CA THR A 310 2.77 -7.31 -17.40
C THR A 310 1.77 -8.45 -17.53
N ASN A 311 0.48 -8.16 -17.49
CA ASN A 311 -0.55 -9.13 -17.80
C ASN A 311 -1.62 -8.50 -18.67
N ALA A 312 -2.36 -9.33 -19.39
CA ALA A 312 -3.69 -8.90 -19.81
C ALA A 312 -4.54 -8.84 -18.54
N GLY A 313 -5.25 -7.73 -18.33
CA GLY A 313 -5.90 -7.42 -17.06
C GLY A 313 -5.17 -6.32 -16.31
N ASP A 314 -5.96 -5.57 -15.57
CA ASP A 314 -5.69 -4.18 -15.20
C ASP A 314 -4.65 -4.02 -14.11
N GLN A 315 -4.51 -2.79 -13.62
CA GLN A 315 -3.53 -2.38 -12.61
C GLN A 315 -3.37 -3.37 -11.45
N ARG A 316 -2.11 -3.76 -11.18
CA ARG A 316 -1.73 -4.65 -10.08
C ARG A 316 -0.47 -4.17 -9.42
N ILE A 317 -0.50 -3.81 -8.14
CA ILE A 317 0.71 -3.41 -7.42
C ILE A 317 1.44 -4.61 -6.85
N LEU A 318 2.77 -4.57 -6.91
CA LEU A 318 3.62 -5.52 -6.22
C LEU A 318 4.08 -4.93 -4.89
N VAL A 319 3.29 -5.07 -3.83
CA VAL A 319 3.69 -4.59 -2.50
C VAL A 319 4.70 -5.59 -1.90
N PRO A 320 5.96 -5.19 -1.61
CA PRO A 320 6.92 -6.07 -0.96
C PRO A 320 6.42 -6.51 0.42
N GLY A 321 6.44 -7.81 0.69
CA GLY A 321 5.96 -8.33 1.97
C GLY A 321 6.85 -7.96 3.15
N SER A 322 6.23 -7.60 4.26
CA SER A 322 6.94 -7.30 5.52
C SER A 322 7.47 -8.58 6.18
N GLY A 323 8.65 -8.51 6.80
CA GLY A 323 9.25 -9.63 7.54
C GLY A 323 10.14 -10.57 6.70
N ALA A 324 10.39 -10.25 5.43
CA ALA A 324 11.25 -11.05 4.57
C ALA A 324 12.64 -11.26 5.17
N GLN A 325 13.12 -12.50 5.07
CA GLN A 325 14.45 -12.90 5.55
C GLN A 325 15.38 -13.09 4.35
N ASN A 326 15.35 -14.28 3.74
CA ASN A 326 16.17 -14.61 2.57
C ASN A 326 15.34 -14.74 1.28
N VAL A 327 14.02 -14.59 1.39
CA VAL A 327 13.06 -14.68 0.30
C VAL A 327 12.07 -13.56 0.51
N MET A 328 11.92 -12.70 -0.50
CA MET A 328 10.84 -11.75 -0.56
C MET A 328 9.60 -12.42 -1.12
N TYR A 329 8.45 -12.15 -0.51
CA TYR A 329 7.15 -12.56 -1.06
C TYR A 329 6.31 -11.31 -1.29
N PHE A 330 5.55 -11.33 -2.37
CA PHE A 330 4.56 -10.31 -2.71
C PHE A 330 3.44 -11.02 -3.47
N SER A 331 2.25 -10.43 -3.47
CA SER A 331 1.06 -11.15 -3.89
C SER A 331 0.07 -10.23 -4.55
N TRP A 332 -0.84 -10.81 -5.32
CA TRP A 332 -2.01 -10.12 -5.80
C TRP A 332 -3.20 -11.07 -5.89
N VAL A 333 -4.38 -10.50 -6.08
CA VAL A 333 -5.58 -11.25 -6.44
C VAL A 333 -5.58 -11.50 -7.95
N ASN A 334 -5.55 -12.77 -8.35
CA ASN A 334 -5.53 -13.19 -9.75
C ASN A 334 -6.96 -13.25 -10.31
N THR A 335 -7.87 -13.86 -9.56
CA THR A 335 -9.32 -13.88 -9.79
C THR A 335 -10.05 -13.81 -8.44
N PRO A 336 -11.38 -13.62 -8.42
CA PRO A 336 -12.16 -13.69 -7.18
C PRO A 336 -12.07 -15.00 -6.39
N THR A 337 -11.43 -16.05 -6.93
CA THR A 337 -11.23 -17.35 -6.27
C THR A 337 -9.78 -17.80 -6.29
N GLN A 338 -8.84 -16.93 -6.69
CA GLN A 338 -7.46 -17.32 -6.88
C GLN A 338 -6.49 -16.22 -6.51
N TRP A 339 -5.50 -16.57 -5.69
CA TRP A 339 -4.39 -15.72 -5.33
C TRP A 339 -3.14 -16.14 -6.08
N ARG A 340 -2.33 -15.15 -6.49
CA ARG A 340 -0.98 -15.40 -6.97
C ARG A 340 -0.01 -14.91 -5.93
N VAL A 341 0.88 -15.80 -5.49
CA VAL A 341 1.97 -15.48 -4.58
C VAL A 341 3.28 -15.62 -5.33
N PHE A 342 4.06 -14.55 -5.35
CA PHE A 342 5.39 -14.51 -5.93
C PHE A 342 6.44 -14.73 -4.84
N SER A 343 7.55 -15.36 -5.21
CA SER A 343 8.71 -15.50 -4.34
C SER A 343 10.00 -15.10 -5.06
N TRP A 344 10.80 -14.25 -4.41
CA TRP A 344 12.10 -13.82 -4.93
C TRP A 344 13.20 -14.11 -3.90
N PRO A 345 13.86 -15.28 -4.01
CA PRO A 345 15.00 -15.61 -3.15
C PRO A 345 16.16 -14.64 -3.39
N ASP A 346 16.80 -14.20 -2.30
CA ASP A 346 17.93 -13.28 -2.34
C ASP A 346 19.12 -13.84 -3.15
N ASN A 347 19.26 -15.17 -3.22
CA ASN A 347 20.29 -15.86 -3.99
C ASN A 347 19.84 -16.28 -5.40
N SER A 348 18.59 -16.01 -5.79
CA SER A 348 18.05 -16.33 -7.11
C SER A 348 18.03 -15.08 -7.97
N THR A 349 18.32 -15.22 -9.27
CA THR A 349 18.03 -14.17 -10.23
C THR A 349 16.55 -14.18 -10.62
N ALA A 350 15.95 -15.36 -10.76
CA ALA A 350 14.56 -15.52 -11.14
C ALA A 350 13.58 -15.34 -9.97
N VAL A 351 12.38 -14.86 -10.29
CA VAL A 351 11.19 -14.86 -9.43
C VAL A 351 10.38 -16.11 -9.75
N GLY A 352 9.92 -16.79 -8.71
CA GLY A 352 8.90 -17.82 -8.83
C GLY A 352 7.51 -17.26 -8.58
N SER A 353 6.48 -17.93 -9.08
CA SER A 353 5.10 -17.63 -8.73
C SER A 353 4.28 -18.90 -8.62
N THR A 354 3.33 -18.92 -7.70
CA THR A 354 2.33 -19.98 -7.57
C THR A 354 0.93 -19.40 -7.51
N LEU A 355 0.01 -20.11 -8.17
CA LEU A 355 -1.41 -19.84 -8.06
C LEU A 355 -2.00 -20.73 -6.96
N HIS A 356 -2.89 -20.15 -6.16
CA HIS A 356 -3.57 -20.82 -5.08
C HIS A 356 -5.06 -20.56 -5.20
N ASP A 357 -5.83 -21.63 -5.27
CA ASP A 357 -7.28 -21.55 -5.15
C ASP A 357 -7.63 -21.21 -3.70
N VAL A 358 -8.54 -20.26 -3.54
CA VAL A 358 -9.04 -19.74 -2.27
C VAL A 358 -10.57 -19.70 -2.31
N GLY A 359 -11.18 -19.53 -1.14
CA GLY A 359 -12.58 -19.18 -1.00
C GLY A 359 -12.92 -17.94 -1.83
N ALA A 360 -14.17 -17.90 -2.29
CA ALA A 360 -14.58 -16.85 -3.19
C ALA A 360 -14.71 -15.51 -2.45
N MET A 361 -14.29 -14.44 -3.12
CA MET A 361 -14.26 -13.08 -2.62
C MET A 361 -15.18 -12.19 -3.46
N THR A 362 -15.72 -11.14 -2.86
CA THR A 362 -16.52 -10.14 -3.55
C THR A 362 -15.72 -8.85 -3.68
N PHE A 363 -15.61 -8.34 -4.90
CA PHE A 363 -14.93 -7.07 -5.21
C PHE A 363 -15.93 -6.13 -5.88
N GLY A 364 -15.81 -4.83 -5.60
CA GLY A 364 -16.76 -3.84 -6.08
C GLY A 364 -16.53 -2.47 -5.46
N ASP A 365 -17.57 -1.64 -5.58
CA ASP A 365 -17.65 -0.29 -5.01
C ASP A 365 -18.31 -0.37 -3.63
N ALA A 366 -17.49 -0.57 -2.59
CA ALA A 366 -17.96 -0.80 -1.24
C ALA A 366 -18.65 0.45 -0.66
N ASP A 367 -19.91 0.31 -0.20
CA ASP A 367 -20.62 1.39 0.49
C ASP A 367 -20.22 1.44 1.96
N CYS A 368 -19.42 2.45 2.32
CA CYS A 368 -18.89 2.64 3.67
C CYS A 368 -19.18 4.03 4.22
N ARG A 369 -20.41 4.51 3.98
CA ARG A 369 -20.86 5.82 4.47
C ARG A 369 -20.98 5.93 5.98
N GLY A 370 -20.54 7.05 6.55
CA GLY A 370 -20.57 7.29 7.99
C GLY A 370 -20.08 8.65 8.40
N GLY A 371 -19.86 8.82 9.71
CA GLY A 371 -19.52 10.11 10.29
C GLY A 371 -20.70 11.09 10.28
N VAL A 372 -20.46 12.31 10.78
CA VAL A 372 -21.50 13.36 10.85
C VAL A 372 -21.96 13.79 9.46
N ASN A 373 -21.08 13.72 8.45
CA ASN A 373 -21.39 14.05 7.06
C ASN A 373 -21.99 12.89 6.24
N ASN A 374 -21.99 11.66 6.76
CA ASN A 374 -22.52 10.47 6.10
C ASN A 374 -21.95 10.26 4.67
N THR A 375 -20.71 10.69 4.44
CA THR A 375 -19.98 10.48 3.18
C THR A 375 -19.30 9.13 3.20
N ASP A 376 -19.01 8.60 2.02
CA ASP A 376 -18.24 7.36 1.91
C ASP A 376 -16.77 7.64 2.20
N TRP A 377 -16.06 6.65 2.74
CA TRP A 377 -14.60 6.70 2.87
C TRP A 377 -13.88 5.70 1.97
N ALA A 378 -14.61 4.72 1.43
CA ALA A 378 -14.09 3.74 0.50
C ALA A 378 -14.37 4.24 -0.92
N ASP A 379 -13.31 4.49 -1.69
CA ASP A 379 -13.43 4.75 -3.11
C ASP A 379 -13.57 3.44 -3.89
N GLU A 380 -13.74 3.56 -5.21
CA GLU A 380 -13.89 2.42 -6.11
C GLU A 380 -12.65 1.51 -6.19
N VAL A 381 -11.51 1.88 -5.57
CA VAL A 381 -10.32 1.02 -5.50
C VAL A 381 -10.14 0.36 -4.13
N ALA A 382 -10.78 0.88 -3.07
CA ALA A 382 -10.64 0.41 -1.71
C ALA A 382 -11.00 -1.08 -1.52
N ALA A 383 -11.96 -1.60 -2.30
CA ALA A 383 -12.41 -3.01 -2.27
C ALA A 383 -12.42 -3.65 -3.67
N ASN A 384 -11.52 -3.20 -4.55
CA ASN A 384 -11.45 -3.66 -5.93
C ASN A 384 -10.43 -4.80 -6.08
N ILE A 385 -10.59 -5.60 -7.13
CA ILE A 385 -9.65 -6.67 -7.49
C ILE A 385 -8.29 -6.12 -7.95
N VAL A 386 -8.22 -4.82 -8.29
CA VAL A 386 -6.95 -4.15 -8.59
C VAL A 386 -6.03 -4.11 -7.37
N GLY A 387 -4.73 -4.28 -7.60
CA GLY A 387 -3.78 -4.68 -6.56
C GLY A 387 -3.36 -3.61 -5.56
N PHE A 388 -4.04 -2.46 -5.48
CA PHE A 388 -3.64 -1.34 -4.61
C PHE A 388 -3.57 -1.70 -3.12
N ASN A 389 -4.40 -2.65 -2.70
CA ASN A 389 -4.66 -2.88 -1.28
C ASN A 389 -4.27 -4.30 -0.81
N VAL A 390 -3.48 -5.03 -1.62
CA VAL A 390 -3.01 -6.37 -1.25
C VAL A 390 -1.72 -6.27 -0.44
N GLN A 391 -1.77 -6.77 0.80
CA GLN A 391 -0.63 -6.76 1.70
C GLN A 391 -0.10 -8.16 1.98
N THR A 392 1.22 -8.29 2.11
CA THR A 392 1.88 -9.57 2.41
C THR A 392 2.72 -9.46 3.69
N ALA A 393 2.60 -10.45 4.58
CA ALA A 393 3.39 -10.61 5.80
C ALA A 393 4.09 -11.98 5.83
N ILE A 394 5.40 -11.96 6.09
CA ILE A 394 6.29 -13.12 6.01
C ILE A 394 6.79 -13.43 7.41
N THR A 395 6.23 -14.47 8.00
CA THR A 395 6.66 -15.00 9.30
C THR A 395 7.66 -16.14 9.11
N ARG A 396 8.23 -16.65 10.20
CA ARG A 396 9.21 -17.76 10.15
C ARG A 396 8.73 -18.98 9.36
N ASN A 397 7.44 -19.32 9.44
CA ASN A 397 6.87 -20.56 8.89
C ASN A 397 5.67 -20.33 7.96
N SER A 398 5.31 -19.08 7.66
CA SER A 398 4.14 -18.79 6.84
C SER A 398 4.23 -17.46 6.09
N VAL A 399 3.61 -17.43 4.91
CA VAL A 399 3.28 -16.21 4.15
C VAL A 399 1.81 -15.95 4.36
N ASN A 400 1.45 -14.74 4.75
CA ASN A 400 0.08 -14.32 4.99
C ASN A 400 -0.21 -13.18 4.03
N VAL A 401 -1.31 -13.28 3.32
CA VAL A 401 -1.72 -12.26 2.36
C VAL A 401 -3.10 -11.76 2.78
N TRP A 402 -3.36 -10.48 2.56
CA TRP A 402 -4.57 -9.78 3.01
C TRP A 402 -5.08 -8.89 1.89
N ALA A 403 -6.39 -8.91 1.66
CA ALA A 403 -7.06 -8.06 0.67
C ALA A 403 -8.40 -7.56 1.24
N PRO A 404 -8.74 -6.27 1.06
CA PRO A 404 -10.08 -5.79 1.32
C PRO A 404 -11.07 -6.32 0.26
N THR A 405 -12.32 -6.50 0.67
CA THR A 405 -13.42 -7.01 -0.14
C THR A 405 -14.70 -6.23 0.17
N ASP A 406 -15.62 -6.22 -0.79
CA ASP A 406 -16.95 -5.65 -0.61
C ASP A 406 -17.78 -6.53 0.34
N SER A 407 -18.94 -6.01 0.75
CA SER A 407 -19.99 -6.76 1.42
C SER A 407 -20.48 -7.96 0.59
N ASP A 408 -20.92 -9.00 1.29
CA ASP A 408 -21.49 -10.20 0.68
C ASP A 408 -22.62 -10.79 1.54
N ALA A 409 -23.12 -11.97 1.15
CA ALA A 409 -24.21 -12.63 1.85
C ALA A 409 -23.86 -13.08 3.28
N GLY A 410 -22.58 -13.35 3.56
CA GLY A 410 -22.07 -13.70 4.89
C GLY A 410 -21.62 -12.49 5.71
N TYR A 411 -21.20 -11.41 5.06
CA TYR A 411 -20.66 -10.21 5.70
C TYR A 411 -21.35 -8.95 5.15
N PRO A 412 -22.32 -8.35 5.86
CA PRO A 412 -23.11 -7.23 5.37
C PRO A 412 -22.34 -5.90 5.27
N GLN A 413 -21.06 -5.89 5.64
CA GLN A 413 -20.16 -4.75 5.59
C GLN A 413 -18.92 -5.15 4.78
N ALA A 414 -18.26 -4.18 4.13
CA ALA A 414 -16.95 -4.40 3.56
C ALA A 414 -15.98 -4.92 4.64
N HIS A 415 -15.13 -5.87 4.26
CA HIS A 415 -14.32 -6.63 5.20
C HIS A 415 -12.95 -6.93 4.60
N ILE A 416 -12.07 -7.56 5.37
CA ILE A 416 -10.75 -7.98 4.88
C ILE A 416 -10.68 -9.50 4.94
N VAL A 417 -10.31 -10.11 3.83
CA VAL A 417 -10.03 -11.54 3.74
C VAL A 417 -8.52 -11.76 3.74
N GLY A 418 -8.11 -12.88 4.30
CA GLY A 418 -6.73 -13.30 4.35
C GLY A 418 -6.57 -14.72 3.83
N ALA A 419 -5.35 -15.06 3.46
CA ALA A 419 -4.93 -16.44 3.26
C ALA A 419 -3.56 -16.64 3.89
N GLN A 420 -3.41 -17.72 4.65
CA GLN A 420 -2.16 -18.13 5.25
C GLN A 420 -1.64 -19.36 4.52
N PHE A 421 -0.42 -19.25 4.01
CA PHE A 421 0.32 -20.31 3.36
C PHE A 421 1.44 -20.78 4.28
N HIS A 422 1.49 -22.07 4.56
CA HIS A 422 2.64 -22.68 5.21
C HIS A 422 3.82 -22.79 4.23
N LEU A 423 5.01 -22.41 4.69
CA LEU A 423 6.26 -22.53 3.93
C LEU A 423 6.75 -23.98 3.91
N GLY A 424 6.95 -24.54 2.72
CA GLY A 424 7.59 -25.83 2.48
C GLY A 424 9.10 -25.73 2.33
N ASN A 425 9.70 -26.73 1.66
CA ASN A 425 11.15 -26.84 1.52
C ASN A 425 11.74 -25.90 0.45
N ARG A 426 10.91 -25.45 -0.50
CA ARG A 426 11.30 -24.51 -1.56
C ARG A 426 10.50 -23.22 -1.44
N PRO A 427 11.01 -22.08 -1.94
CA PRO A 427 10.33 -20.79 -1.88
C PRO A 427 8.88 -20.80 -2.40
N ASN A 428 8.62 -21.58 -3.46
CA ASN A 428 7.30 -21.73 -4.08
C ASN A 428 6.47 -22.89 -3.52
N ASP A 429 7.00 -23.70 -2.59
CA ASP A 429 6.23 -24.78 -1.98
C ASP A 429 5.32 -24.20 -0.89
N LEU A 430 4.26 -23.52 -1.32
CA LEU A 430 3.28 -22.86 -0.46
C LEU A 430 2.02 -23.72 -0.35
N ARG A 431 1.62 -24.05 0.88
CA ARG A 431 0.38 -24.79 1.13
C ARG A 431 -0.61 -23.91 1.87
N LEU A 432 -1.77 -23.63 1.28
CA LEU A 432 -2.85 -22.95 1.97
C LEU A 432 -3.24 -23.73 3.23
N VAL A 433 -3.25 -23.08 4.38
CA VAL A 433 -3.60 -23.68 5.68
C VAL A 433 -4.78 -23.00 6.36
N GLN A 434 -5.07 -21.75 6.00
CA GLN A 434 -6.14 -20.99 6.63
C GLN A 434 -6.56 -19.81 5.75
N GLU A 435 -7.82 -19.41 5.86
CA GLU A 435 -8.38 -18.23 5.22
C GLU A 435 -9.06 -17.36 6.27
N PRO A 436 -8.30 -16.54 7.02
CA PRO A 436 -8.88 -15.70 8.06
C PRO A 436 -9.73 -14.56 7.48
N VAL A 437 -10.76 -14.15 8.20
CA VAL A 437 -11.59 -12.99 7.86
C VAL A 437 -11.61 -12.00 9.00
N ILE A 438 -11.42 -10.72 8.68
CA ILE A 438 -11.62 -9.58 9.58
C ILE A 438 -12.89 -8.87 9.12
N ALA A 439 -13.99 -9.16 9.80
CA ALA A 439 -15.29 -8.55 9.54
C ALA A 439 -15.92 -8.05 10.85
N PHE A 440 -16.71 -6.99 10.73
CA PHE A 440 -17.46 -6.37 11.82
C PHE A 440 -18.95 -6.35 11.48
N ALA A 441 -19.82 -6.43 12.50
CA ALA A 441 -21.25 -6.52 12.28
C ALA A 441 -21.88 -5.18 11.85
N ASP A 442 -21.28 -4.06 12.24
CA ASP A 442 -21.86 -2.72 12.14
C ASP A 442 -20.95 -1.67 11.49
N GLN A 443 -19.76 -2.07 11.04
CA GLN A 443 -18.73 -1.20 10.48
C GLN A 443 -18.03 -1.84 9.27
N CYS A 444 -17.64 -1.03 8.28
CA CYS A 444 -16.73 -1.48 7.24
C CYS A 444 -15.29 -1.58 7.79
N ALA A 445 -14.52 -2.50 7.22
CA ALA A 445 -13.08 -2.60 7.40
C ALA A 445 -12.37 -2.74 6.05
N GLY A 446 -11.22 -2.08 5.90
CA GLY A 446 -10.44 -2.12 4.67
C GLY A 446 -9.03 -1.57 4.83
N LEU A 447 -8.34 -1.43 3.70
CA LEU A 447 -7.02 -0.78 3.58
C LEU A 447 -6.02 -1.29 4.62
N PRO A 448 -5.74 -2.62 4.64
CA PRO A 448 -4.80 -3.16 5.60
C PRO A 448 -3.40 -2.63 5.34
N ALA A 449 -2.64 -2.45 6.42
CA ALA A 449 -1.19 -2.41 6.42
C ALA A 449 -0.68 -3.46 7.41
N VAL A 450 0.41 -4.15 7.08
CA VAL A 450 0.88 -5.29 7.86
C VAL A 450 2.39 -5.26 8.11
N GLY A 451 2.78 -5.64 9.31
CA GLY A 451 4.17 -5.72 9.75
C GLY A 451 4.47 -7.02 10.46
N VAL A 452 5.73 -7.44 10.51
CA VAL A 452 6.16 -8.64 11.27
C VAL A 452 7.23 -8.25 12.29
N ASN A 453 7.08 -8.72 13.53
CA ASN A 453 8.03 -8.48 14.62
C ASN A 453 9.01 -9.68 14.81
N ASP A 454 9.94 -9.61 15.77
CA ASP A 454 10.92 -10.67 16.06
C ASP A 454 10.31 -11.98 16.54
N SER A 455 9.09 -11.92 17.08
CA SER A 455 8.38 -13.12 17.52
C SER A 455 7.71 -13.85 16.34
N GLY A 456 7.70 -13.23 15.14
CA GLY A 456 6.94 -13.71 13.99
C GLY A 456 5.45 -13.44 14.10
N ASP A 457 5.04 -12.57 15.02
CA ASP A 457 3.66 -12.08 15.11
C ASP A 457 3.43 -11.04 14.01
N GLN A 458 2.18 -10.89 13.55
CA GLN A 458 1.81 -9.87 12.57
C GLN A 458 1.07 -8.74 13.25
N GLY A 459 1.55 -7.52 13.08
CA GLY A 459 0.83 -6.30 13.42
C GLY A 459 -0.02 -5.87 12.24
N LEU A 460 -1.20 -5.34 12.51
CA LEU A 460 -2.11 -4.80 11.51
C LEU A 460 -2.53 -3.38 11.88
N ALA A 461 -2.62 -2.52 10.88
CA ALA A 461 -3.38 -1.27 10.91
C ALA A 461 -4.44 -1.34 9.82
N ILE A 462 -5.68 -0.95 10.12
CA ILE A 462 -6.80 -1.01 9.20
C ILE A 462 -7.62 0.28 9.26
N ALA A 463 -8.27 0.63 8.16
CA ALA A 463 -9.39 1.56 8.17
C ALA A 463 -10.62 0.86 8.76
N LEU A 464 -11.30 1.52 9.70
CA LEU A 464 -12.47 0.99 10.40
C LEU A 464 -13.49 2.10 10.64
N GLY A 465 -14.70 1.91 10.13
CA GLY A 465 -15.82 2.84 10.29
C GLY A 465 -16.77 2.76 9.11
N GLY A 466 -17.68 3.70 9.00
CA GLY A 466 -18.74 3.65 7.99
C GLY A 466 -19.69 2.48 8.21
N ARG A 467 -20.72 2.40 7.38
CA ARG A 467 -21.63 1.26 7.31
C ARG A 467 -22.31 1.26 5.94
N ALA A 468 -22.50 0.09 5.35
CA ALA A 468 -23.36 -0.09 4.18
C ALA A 468 -24.76 0.46 4.45
N GLY A 469 -25.23 1.34 3.57
CA GLY A 469 -26.48 2.09 3.71
C GLY A 469 -26.37 3.42 4.46
N GLY A 470 -25.21 3.73 5.06
CA GLY A 470 -24.97 4.94 5.84
C GLY A 470 -25.31 4.83 7.34
N GLY A 471 -25.04 5.93 8.06
CA GLY A 471 -25.29 6.06 9.49
C GLY A 471 -24.26 5.35 10.38
N GLY A 472 -23.16 4.87 9.81
CA GLY A 472 -22.04 4.30 10.56
C GLY A 472 -21.18 5.37 11.27
N PRO A 473 -20.26 4.97 12.17
CA PRO A 473 -19.30 5.89 12.76
C PRO A 473 -18.35 6.45 11.71
N ALA A 474 -17.65 7.54 12.03
CA ALA A 474 -16.58 8.03 11.16
C ALA A 474 -15.43 7.02 11.05
N VAL A 475 -14.79 6.99 9.88
CA VAL A 475 -13.62 6.16 9.60
C VAL A 475 -12.45 6.59 10.47
N THR A 476 -11.75 5.61 11.01
CA THR A 476 -10.56 5.80 11.82
C THR A 476 -9.59 4.64 11.59
N THR A 477 -8.31 4.86 11.88
CA THR A 477 -7.36 3.77 12.01
C THR A 477 -7.59 2.96 13.30
N ALA A 478 -7.58 1.63 13.14
CA ALA A 478 -7.50 0.69 14.25
C ALA A 478 -6.29 -0.25 14.10
N VAL A 479 -5.67 -0.62 15.22
CA VAL A 479 -4.53 -1.55 15.25
C VAL A 479 -4.88 -2.89 15.89
N GLY A 480 -4.27 -3.97 15.42
CA GLY A 480 -4.53 -5.33 15.88
C GLY A 480 -3.31 -6.26 15.69
N ILE A 481 -3.34 -7.45 16.29
CA ILE A 481 -2.25 -8.44 16.18
C ILE A 481 -2.81 -9.81 15.78
N LYS A 482 -2.16 -10.47 14.81
CA LYS A 482 -2.30 -11.91 14.56
C LYS A 482 -1.09 -12.64 15.13
N ASP A 483 -1.33 -13.48 16.13
CA ASP A 483 -0.29 -14.20 16.85
C ASP A 483 -0.80 -15.54 17.39
N LYS A 484 -0.01 -16.16 18.28
CA LYS A 484 -0.37 -17.43 18.93
C LYS A 484 -1.58 -17.36 19.88
N TYR A 485 -2.07 -16.18 20.24
CA TYR A 485 -3.21 -15.99 21.14
C TYR A 485 -4.52 -15.79 20.36
N ASN A 486 -4.42 -15.30 19.12
CA ASN A 486 -5.53 -15.17 18.18
C ASN A 486 -5.44 -16.27 17.10
N LYS A 487 -5.25 -17.53 17.51
CA LYS A 487 -5.17 -18.68 16.59
C LYS A 487 -6.57 -19.06 16.11
N GLY A 488 -6.89 -18.75 14.86
CA GLY A 488 -8.17 -19.11 14.25
C GLY A 488 -8.48 -18.26 13.03
N PRO A 489 -9.48 -18.64 12.21
CA PRO A 489 -9.83 -17.89 11.00
C PRO A 489 -10.54 -16.55 11.28
N GLY A 490 -10.55 -16.07 12.53
CA GLY A 490 -11.24 -14.85 12.93
C GLY A 490 -11.02 -14.53 14.41
N GLY A 491 -11.85 -13.64 14.96
CA GLY A 491 -11.77 -13.24 16.37
C GLY A 491 -10.62 -12.28 16.67
N PHE A 492 -10.29 -11.42 15.71
CA PHE A 492 -9.31 -10.37 15.92
C PHE A 492 -9.82 -9.34 16.91
N VAL A 493 -8.91 -8.86 17.76
CA VAL A 493 -9.18 -7.75 18.66
C VAL A 493 -8.44 -6.54 18.12
N PHE A 494 -9.21 -5.51 17.78
CA PHE A 494 -8.70 -4.24 17.30
C PHE A 494 -8.90 -3.13 18.32
N ARG A 495 -8.07 -2.11 18.22
CA ARG A 495 -8.05 -0.92 19.08
C ARG A 495 -8.08 0.32 18.19
N LYS A 496 -9.13 1.15 18.30
CA LYS A 496 -9.17 2.44 17.61
C LYS A 496 -8.10 3.36 18.19
N VAL A 497 -7.28 3.96 17.34
CA VAL A 497 -6.12 4.77 17.75
C VAL A 497 -6.26 6.23 17.34
N ALA A 498 -7.00 6.54 16.29
CA ALA A 498 -7.37 7.91 15.94
C ALA A 498 -8.83 8.18 16.34
N GLU A 499 -9.10 9.35 16.89
CA GLU A 499 -10.49 9.81 17.03
C GLU A 499 -10.94 10.43 15.71
N ALA A 500 -12.18 10.19 15.32
CA ALA A 500 -12.77 10.74 14.10
C ALA A 500 -14.25 11.06 14.33
N THR A 501 -14.72 12.13 13.71
CA THR A 501 -16.14 12.52 13.67
C THR A 501 -16.67 12.70 12.24
N TYR A 502 -15.78 12.78 11.24
CA TYR A 502 -16.14 12.93 9.82
C TYR A 502 -15.47 11.84 8.99
N ASN A 503 -16.15 11.46 7.91
CA ASN A 503 -15.51 10.78 6.78
C ASN A 503 -14.96 11.83 5.81
N PRO A 504 -13.98 11.49 4.97
CA PRO A 504 -13.54 12.39 3.90
C PRO A 504 -14.68 12.72 2.92
N ASP A 505 -14.64 13.89 2.28
CA ASP A 505 -15.66 14.29 1.29
C ASP A 505 -15.35 13.80 -0.14
N ASP A 506 -14.14 13.27 -0.37
CA ASP A 506 -13.65 12.76 -1.65
C ASP A 506 -13.64 11.22 -1.72
N ALA A 507 -14.20 10.56 -0.70
CA ALA A 507 -14.20 9.11 -0.53
C ALA A 507 -12.81 8.45 -0.47
N ARG A 508 -11.75 9.19 -0.11
CA ARG A 508 -10.40 8.64 -0.08
C ARG A 508 -9.81 8.61 1.33
N PHE A 509 -9.36 7.44 1.75
CA PHE A 509 -8.78 7.21 3.07
C PHE A 509 -7.66 6.17 3.00
N GLY A 510 -6.79 6.14 4.01
CA GLY A 510 -5.94 5.00 4.36
C GLY A 510 -4.86 4.56 3.38
N ASP A 511 -4.57 5.35 2.34
CA ASP A 511 -3.36 5.19 1.56
C ASP A 511 -2.12 5.34 2.49
N TYR A 512 -1.10 4.48 2.30
CA TYR A 512 0.19 4.48 3.02
C TYR A 512 0.18 4.31 4.55
N PHE A 513 -0.84 3.70 5.13
CA PHE A 513 -0.68 3.15 6.48
C PHE A 513 0.56 2.26 6.55
N THR A 514 1.34 2.40 7.62
CA THR A 514 2.50 1.55 7.85
C THR A 514 2.40 0.82 9.16
N VAL A 515 2.93 -0.40 9.15
CA VAL A 515 3.18 -1.20 10.34
C VAL A 515 4.58 -1.79 10.23
N SER A 516 5.46 -1.38 11.13
CA SER A 516 6.87 -1.77 11.14
C SER A 516 7.23 -2.40 12.48
N ARG A 517 8.30 -3.19 12.51
CA ARG A 517 8.88 -3.68 13.76
C ARG A 517 9.44 -2.49 14.55
N ASN A 518 9.10 -2.40 15.84
CA ASN A 518 9.65 -1.35 16.70
C ASN A 518 11.11 -1.62 17.09
N SER A 519 11.92 -0.57 17.15
CA SER A 519 13.27 -0.52 17.71
C SER A 519 13.30 0.23 19.06
N PRO A 520 13.98 -0.27 20.11
CA PRO A 520 14.66 -1.56 20.19
C PRO A 520 13.68 -2.71 20.47
N CYS A 521 12.38 -2.45 20.53
CA CYS A 521 11.42 -3.40 21.06
C CYS A 521 10.83 -4.27 19.98
N GLY A 522 11.64 -5.22 19.52
CA GLY A 522 11.27 -6.11 18.44
C GLY A 522 10.09 -7.05 18.73
N ARG A 523 9.44 -6.98 19.90
CA ARG A 523 8.14 -7.65 20.17
C ARG A 523 6.94 -6.73 19.93
N PHE A 524 7.19 -5.44 19.73
CA PHE A 524 6.21 -4.40 19.45
C PHE A 524 6.31 -3.99 17.99
N PHE A 525 5.31 -3.23 17.59
CA PHE A 525 5.18 -2.62 16.29
C PHE A 525 5.06 -1.12 16.46
N ASP A 526 5.53 -0.40 15.45
CA ASP A 526 5.13 0.97 15.20
C ASP A 526 4.09 0.97 14.09
N ALA A 527 3.07 1.80 14.26
CA ALA A 527 2.11 2.05 13.21
C ALA A 527 1.78 3.52 13.08
N THR A 528 1.38 3.87 11.88
CA THR A 528 0.80 5.16 11.54
C THR A 528 -0.66 5.01 11.15
N GLY A 529 -1.40 6.10 11.32
CA GLY A 529 -2.81 6.16 11.00
C GLY A 529 -3.38 7.53 11.30
N TYR A 530 -4.63 7.76 10.90
CA TYR A 530 -5.31 9.02 11.17
C TYR A 530 -6.83 8.83 11.22
N GLY A 531 -7.53 9.93 11.48
CA GLY A 531 -8.96 10.10 11.37
C GLY A 531 -9.25 11.59 11.18
N LEU A 532 -10.48 11.96 10.82
CA LEU A 532 -10.85 13.36 10.63
C LEU A 532 -11.71 13.85 11.80
N LEU A 533 -11.20 14.80 12.57
CA LEU A 533 -11.80 15.30 13.80
C LEU A 533 -12.28 16.75 13.63
N GLY A 534 -13.60 16.93 13.64
CA GLY A 534 -14.24 18.25 13.64
C GLY A 534 -14.43 18.89 12.26
N GLY A 535 -14.14 18.17 11.18
CA GLY A 535 -14.32 18.60 9.79
C GLY A 535 -13.58 17.67 8.83
N THR A 536 -13.48 18.05 7.56
CA THR A 536 -12.89 17.23 6.48
C THR A 536 -11.60 17.82 5.89
N ASP A 537 -11.21 19.02 6.32
CA ASP A 537 -10.03 19.72 5.82
C ASP A 537 -8.73 19.18 6.44
N THR A 538 -7.59 19.56 5.88
CA THR A 538 -6.25 19.22 6.40
C THR A 538 -6.08 19.56 7.89
N ALA A 539 -6.65 20.67 8.36
CA ALA A 539 -6.59 21.08 9.77
C ALA A 539 -7.33 20.11 10.72
N ASN A 540 -8.20 19.25 10.18
CA ASN A 540 -8.95 18.24 10.93
C ASN A 540 -8.25 16.89 11.00
N VAL A 541 -7.10 16.73 10.34
CA VAL A 541 -6.32 15.49 10.38
C VAL A 541 -5.85 15.21 11.81
N ASN A 542 -6.28 14.07 12.34
CA ASN A 542 -5.88 13.54 13.65
C ASN A 542 -4.86 12.40 13.47
N ALA A 543 -3.70 12.74 12.90
CA ALA A 543 -2.62 11.81 12.64
C ALA A 543 -1.99 11.26 13.93
N ARG A 544 -1.60 9.98 13.89
CA ARG A 544 -1.10 9.21 15.03
C ARG A 544 0.20 8.48 14.70
N TYR A 545 1.09 8.48 15.68
CA TYR A 545 2.16 7.50 15.82
C TYR A 545 1.82 6.58 17.00
N VAL A 546 1.81 5.28 16.74
CA VAL A 546 1.31 4.27 17.66
C VAL A 546 2.35 3.20 17.89
N GLU A 547 2.65 2.90 19.14
CA GLU A 547 3.42 1.71 19.50
C GLU A 547 2.47 0.69 20.13
N PHE A 548 2.42 -0.53 19.59
CA PHE A 548 1.52 -1.57 20.09
C PHE A 548 2.15 -2.97 20.04
N GLY A 549 1.67 -3.89 20.85
CA GLY A 549 2.29 -5.20 21.02
C GLY A 549 1.59 -6.09 22.04
N ARG A 550 2.33 -7.07 22.55
CA ARG A 550 1.95 -7.93 23.67
C ARG A 550 2.97 -7.81 24.80
N GLY A 551 2.49 -7.90 26.04
CA GLY A 551 3.33 -7.97 27.23
C GLY A 551 3.77 -6.61 27.77
N GLU A 552 4.91 -6.60 28.48
CA GLU A 552 5.41 -5.40 29.13
C GLU A 552 5.90 -4.37 28.10
N VAL A 553 5.48 -3.12 28.31
CA VAL A 553 5.91 -1.98 27.51
C VAL A 553 7.39 -1.72 27.75
N CYS A 554 8.16 -1.64 26.67
CA CYS A 554 9.53 -1.19 26.75
C CYS A 554 9.65 0.25 27.22
N ARG A 555 10.59 0.46 28.14
CA ARG A 555 10.93 1.77 28.69
C ARG A 555 11.96 2.46 27.82
#